data_AF-A0A2T6KFW6-F1
#
_entry.id   AF-A0A2T6KFW6-F1
#
_cell.length_a   1.000
_cell.length_b   1.000
_cell.length_c   1.000
_cell.angle_alpha   90.00
_cell.angle_beta   90.00
_cell.angle_gamma   90.00
#
_symmetry.space_group_name_H-M   'P 1'
#
loop_
_entity.id
_entity.type
_entity.pdbx_description
1 polymer ?
#
loop_
_entity_poly.entity_id
_entity_poly.type
_entity_poly.pdbx_seq_one_letter_code
_entity_poly.pdbx_strand_id
1 'polypeptide(L)' 'MLVDGKCMENGQPMQKADEKGRFVRQVSRFRNWITPDGSAGPTGKAGFKTEAGRYRLYVVLICPWASRTLIAPQTQGT' A
#
# COMPACT_ATOMS: atom_id res chain seq x y z
N MET A 1 10.93 10.92 -4.85
CA MET A 1 11.06 9.49 -4.47
C MET A 1 11.80 9.39 -3.13
N LEU A 2 11.47 8.43 -2.25
CA LEU A 2 12.19 8.22 -0.99
C LEU A 2 13.33 7.20 -1.22
N VAL A 3 14.58 7.62 -1.04
CA VAL A 3 15.78 6.76 -1.12
C VAL A 3 16.48 6.82 0.22
N ASP A 4 16.66 5.67 0.88
CA ASP A 4 17.30 5.53 2.20
C ASP A 4 16.79 6.56 3.25
N GLY A 5 15.47 6.78 3.25
CA GLY A 5 14.82 7.70 4.19
C GLY A 5 14.90 9.19 3.82
N LYS A 6 15.56 9.56 2.72
CA LYS A 6 15.64 10.96 2.25
C LYS A 6 14.69 11.20 1.08
N CYS A 7 13.96 12.31 1.13
CA CYS A 7 13.03 12.71 0.07
C CYS A 7 13.82 13.45 -1.03
N MET A 8 13.90 12.85 -2.22
CA MET A 8 14.63 13.41 -3.36
C MET A 8 13.71 14.33 -4.18
N GLU A 9 14.08 15.61 -4.36
CA GLU A 9 13.32 16.62 -5.13
C GLU A 9 13.21 16.26 -6.62
N ASN A 10 14.32 15.91 -7.26
CA ASN A 10 14.37 15.46 -8.65
C ASN A 10 14.24 13.94 -8.78
N GLY A 11 13.48 13.30 -7.89
CA GLY A 11 13.19 11.88 -7.98
C GLY A 11 12.30 11.62 -9.18
N GLN A 12 12.90 11.45 -10.36
CA GLN A 12 12.21 11.19 -11.62
C GLN A 12 11.15 10.10 -11.38
N PRO A 13 9.84 10.41 -11.52
CA PRO A 13 8.78 9.42 -11.37
C PRO A 13 8.80 8.41 -12.53
N MET A 14 9.58 8.69 -13.58
CA MET A 14 9.83 7.77 -14.68
C MET A 14 10.54 6.53 -14.12
N GLN A 15 9.75 5.47 -13.92
CA GLN A 15 10.23 4.14 -13.62
C GLN A 15 11.37 3.78 -14.57
N LYS A 16 12.50 3.38 -13.96
CA LYS A 16 13.71 3.00 -14.68
C LYS A 16 13.33 1.98 -15.77
N ALA A 17 13.62 2.31 -17.01
CA ALA A 17 13.57 1.32 -18.07
C ALA A 17 14.69 0.31 -17.81
N ASP A 18 14.46 -0.97 -18.08
CA ASP A 18 15.57 -1.93 -18.11
C ASP A 18 16.52 -1.62 -19.28
N GLU A 19 17.64 -2.34 -19.36
CA GLU A 19 18.61 -2.19 -20.45
C GLU A 19 18.01 -2.41 -21.85
N LYS A 20 16.81 -3.00 -21.92
CA LYS A 20 16.04 -3.28 -23.15
C LYS A 20 14.89 -2.28 -23.36
N GLY A 21 14.81 -1.20 -22.59
CA GLY A 21 13.78 -0.17 -22.71
C GLY A 21 12.43 -0.54 -22.10
N ARG A 22 12.29 -1.69 -21.43
CA ARG A 22 11.02 -2.13 -20.83
C ARG A 22 10.74 -1.37 -19.56
N PHE A 23 9.49 -0.97 -19.41
CA PHE A 23 8.98 -0.37 -18.20
C PHE A 23 9.02 -1.35 -17.01
N VAL A 24 9.78 -1.02 -15.97
CA VAL A 24 9.87 -1.84 -14.75
C VAL A 24 9.00 -1.25 -13.65
N ARG A 25 7.94 -1.96 -13.28
CA ARG A 25 7.03 -1.54 -12.20
C ARG A 25 7.74 -1.64 -10.84
N GLN A 26 7.66 -0.60 -10.02
CA GLN A 26 8.05 -0.71 -8.62
C GLN A 26 7.10 -1.66 -7.89
N VAL A 27 7.68 -2.59 -7.14
CA VAL A 27 6.93 -3.52 -6.31
C VAL A 27 6.43 -2.81 -5.05
N SER A 28 5.16 -3.04 -4.70
CA SER A 28 4.61 -2.55 -3.44
C SER A 28 5.32 -3.24 -2.27
N ARG A 29 5.90 -2.45 -1.37
CA ARG A 29 6.71 -2.93 -0.24
C ARG A 29 5.87 -3.48 0.92
N PHE A 30 4.65 -2.99 1.10
CA PHE A 30 3.79 -3.36 2.23
C PHE A 30 2.67 -4.28 1.74
N ARG A 31 2.67 -5.53 2.22
CA ARG A 31 1.74 -6.59 1.80
C ARG A 31 1.29 -7.47 2.98
N ASN A 32 1.27 -6.90 4.19
CA ASN A 32 0.73 -7.59 5.38
C ASN A 32 -0.80 -7.56 5.37
N TRP A 33 -1.42 -8.48 6.11
CA TRP A 33 -2.86 -8.64 6.20
C TRP A 33 -3.34 -8.35 7.62
N ILE A 34 -4.50 -7.68 7.73
CA ILE A 34 -5.22 -7.55 8.99
C ILE A 34 -6.14 -8.77 9.11
N THR A 35 -6.01 -9.53 10.18
CA THR A 35 -6.77 -10.78 10.43
C THR A 35 -7.47 -10.72 11.80
N PRO A 36 -8.57 -11.47 12.00
CA PRO A 36 -9.34 -11.42 13.26
C PRO A 36 -8.51 -11.74 14.52
N ASP A 37 -7.54 -12.65 14.39
CA ASP A 37 -6.68 -13.15 15.48
C ASP A 37 -5.25 -12.59 15.42
N GLY A 38 -4.88 -11.91 14.33
CA GLY A 38 -3.53 -11.40 14.10
C GLY A 38 -2.57 -12.42 13.49
N SER A 39 -3.06 -13.58 13.04
CA SER A 39 -2.29 -14.54 12.25
C SER A 39 -1.77 -13.93 10.93
N ALA A 40 -0.72 -14.52 10.36
CA ALA A 40 -0.20 -14.10 9.06
C ALA A 40 -1.22 -14.42 7.95
N GLY A 41 -1.49 -13.46 7.08
CA GLY A 41 -2.26 -13.73 5.86
C GLY A 41 -1.43 -14.42 4.77
N PRO A 42 -1.96 -14.53 3.54
CA PRO A 42 -1.28 -15.15 2.40
C PRO A 42 0.11 -14.58 2.08
N THR A 43 0.39 -13.35 2.51
CA THR A 43 1.68 -12.68 2.32
C THR A 43 2.05 -11.86 3.57
N GLY A 44 3.34 -11.60 3.76
CA GLY A 44 3.80 -10.71 4.83
C GLY A 44 3.97 -11.41 6.18
N LYS A 45 3.80 -10.67 7.27
CA LYS A 45 4.03 -11.13 8.65
C LYS A 45 2.74 -11.09 9.47
N ALA A 46 2.68 -11.91 10.53
CA ALA A 46 1.66 -11.87 11.57
C ALA A 46 1.78 -10.60 12.45
N GLY A 47 0.82 -10.40 13.35
CA GLY A 47 0.80 -9.33 14.36
C GLY A 47 -0.21 -8.22 14.10
N PHE A 48 -1.04 -8.33 13.06
CA PHE A 48 -2.03 -7.32 12.67
C PHE A 48 -3.45 -7.79 12.99
N LYS A 49 -3.80 -7.79 14.28
CA LYS A 49 -5.13 -8.18 14.76
C LYS A 49 -6.16 -7.08 14.50
N THR A 50 -7.39 -7.43 14.12
CA THR A 50 -8.50 -6.49 13.99
C THR A 50 -8.87 -5.87 15.34
N GLU A 51 -8.64 -4.57 15.51
CA GLU A 51 -8.87 -3.82 16.75
C GLU A 51 -9.37 -2.40 16.43
N ALA A 52 -10.40 -1.95 17.13
CA ALA A 52 -10.96 -0.61 16.96
C ALA A 52 -9.92 0.46 17.36
N GLY A 53 -9.82 1.54 16.57
CA GLY A 53 -8.91 2.66 16.84
C GLY A 53 -7.42 2.40 16.54
N ARG A 54 -7.02 1.18 16.16
CA ARG A 54 -5.62 0.83 15.87
C ARG A 54 -5.14 1.24 14.48
N TYR A 55 -6.01 1.17 13.48
CA TYR A 55 -5.65 1.37 12.08
C TYR A 55 -6.10 2.73 11.56
N ARG A 56 -5.29 3.34 10.71
CA ARG A 56 -5.57 4.62 10.03
C ARG A 56 -5.42 4.45 8.54
N LEU A 57 -6.34 5.02 7.77
CA LEU A 57 -6.32 5.01 6.31
C LEU A 57 -5.85 6.38 5.81
N TYR A 58 -4.77 6.40 5.04
CA TYR A 58 -4.29 7.59 4.33
C TYR A 58 -4.73 7.48 2.87
N VAL A 59 -5.55 8.44 2.41
CA VAL A 59 -6.14 8.41 1.07
C VAL A 59 -6.10 9.78 0.42
N VAL A 60 -6.02 9.80 -0.90
CA VAL A 60 -6.26 11.01 -1.70
C VAL A 60 -7.44 10.73 -2.64
N LEU A 61 -8.45 11.60 -2.60
CA LEU A 61 -9.74 11.35 -3.24
C LEU A 61 -9.68 11.29 -4.78
N ILE A 62 -8.66 11.90 -5.38
CA ILE A 62 -8.48 11.90 -6.83
C ILE A 62 -7.85 10.60 -7.37
N CYS A 63 -7.32 9.72 -6.51
CA CYS A 63 -6.60 8.53 -6.97
C CYS A 63 -7.54 7.32 -7.08
N PRO A 64 -7.75 6.75 -8.28
CA PRO A 64 -8.71 5.65 -8.45
C PRO A 64 -8.31 4.38 -7.69
N TRP A 65 -7.01 4.14 -7.48
CA TRP A 65 -6.53 3.02 -6.68
C TRP A 65 -6.86 3.17 -5.20
N ALA A 66 -6.72 4.40 -4.69
CA ALA A 66 -6.99 4.73 -3.30
C ALA A 66 -8.50 4.74 -3.02
N SER A 67 -9.31 5.24 -3.95
CA SER A 67 -10.77 5.28 -3.80
C SER A 67 -11.40 3.88 -3.63
N ARG A 68 -10.79 2.82 -4.17
CA ARG A 68 -11.26 1.43 -3.96
C ARG A 68 -11.30 1.02 -2.49
N THR A 69 -10.40 1.56 -1.65
CA THR A 69 -10.39 1.24 -0.22
C THR A 69 -11.53 1.93 0.54
N LEU A 70 -12.22 2.91 -0.06
CA LEU A 70 -13.38 3.56 0.55
C LEU A 70 -14.70 2.86 0.21
N ILE A 71 -14.77 2.19 -0.94
CA ILE A 71 -15.97 1.45 -1.38
C ILE A 71 -16.22 0.23 -0.47
N ALA A 72 -15.19 -0.56 -0.18
CA ALA A 72 -15.35 -1.79 0.60
C ALA A 72 -15.84 -1.57 2.05
N PRO A 73 -15.32 -0.60 2.82
CA PRO A 73 -15.85 -0.26 4.14
C PRO A 73 -17.32 0.16 4.12
N GLN A 74 -17.77 0.89 3.10
CA GLN A 74 -19.17 1.32 3.01
C GLN A 74 -20.13 0.14 2.86
N THR A 75 -19.68 -0.97 2.25
CA THR A 75 -20.51 -2.16 2.03
C THR A 75 -20.47 -3.19 3.17
N GLN A 76 -19.56 -3.05 4.14
CA GLN A 76 -19.39 -3.99 5.26
C GLN A 76 -19.92 -3.44 6.60
N GLY A 77 -20.53 -2.24 6.59
CA GLY A 77 -21.02 -1.53 7.78
C GLY A 77 -22.49 -1.80 8.13
N THR A 78 -22.99 -3.02 7.91
CA THR A 78 -24.31 -3.51 8.35
C THR A 78 -24.16 -4.73 9.24
#